data_AF-A0AAJ2N5T5-F1
#
_entry.id   AF-A0AAJ2N5T5-F1
#
_cell.length_a   1.000
_cell.length_b   1.000
_cell.length_c   1.000
_cell.angle_alpha   90.00
_cell.angle_beta   90.00
_cell.angle_gamma   90.00
#
_symmetry.space_group_name_H-M   'P 1'
#
loop_
_entity.id
_entity.type
_entity.pdbx_description
1 polymer ?
#
loop_
_entity_poly.entity_id
_entity_poly.type
_entity_poly.pdbx_seq_one_letter_code
_entity_poly.pdbx_strand_id
1 'polypeptide(L)'
;MKRSFGIIAPVVLWLTIFLVVPMIAVIAVSFMQRDELGNIVFSFTLNNYERFFDPLYLGIYWDTLWLSVLTTAICLLFSYPLAYYISTTSPAKQKLLLILITVPFWINFLIRTYAWVLLLRTQGVVNQTLLDLGLIAEPLQMLYTKGAVLLGMVYTFIPYMVLPIYVSLEQMDKRLLEASSDLGATKWKSFWHITLPQTKSGMMTGSVLVFVTTAGMFVVTDILGGAKAQMLSNIIQNQFLGARDWPFGSALSVVFVISSLIIIGLFNRALRSKYDASKEAGA
;
A
#
# COMPACT_ATOMS: atom_id res chain seq x y z
N MET A 1 22.52 -5.47 31.34
CA MET A 1 21.05 -5.28 31.27
C MET A 1 20.55 -3.92 31.76
N LYS A 2 20.81 -3.47 33.02
CA LYS A 2 20.30 -2.17 33.53
C LYS A 2 20.77 -0.92 32.75
N ARG A 3 21.99 -0.92 32.19
CA ARG A 3 22.51 0.19 31.36
C ARG A 3 21.81 0.32 29.99
N SER A 4 21.34 -0.78 29.40
CA SER A 4 20.59 -0.74 28.12
C SER A 4 19.19 -0.14 28.29
N PHE A 5 18.59 -0.28 29.48
CA PHE A 5 17.24 0.24 29.74
C PHE A 5 17.22 1.78 29.79
N GLY A 6 18.26 2.41 30.35
CA GLY A 6 18.38 3.88 30.39
C GLY A 6 18.54 4.54 29.02
N ILE A 7 19.11 3.83 28.04
CA ILE A 7 19.31 4.34 26.66
C ILE A 7 18.02 4.24 25.84
N ILE A 8 17.23 3.19 26.06
CA ILE A 8 15.99 2.94 25.31
C ILE A 8 14.79 3.66 25.96
N ALA A 9 14.88 4.00 27.25
CA ALA A 9 13.79 4.64 28.00
C ALA A 9 13.19 5.89 27.34
N PRO A 10 13.98 6.86 26.81
CA PRO A 10 13.40 8.03 26.15
C PRO A 10 12.58 7.66 24.90
N VAL A 11 13.05 6.69 24.12
CA VAL A 11 12.35 6.23 22.90
C VAL A 11 11.05 5.50 23.26
N VAL A 12 11.10 4.61 24.25
CA VAL A 12 9.90 3.87 24.70
C VAL A 12 8.87 4.82 25.31
N LEU A 13 9.31 5.78 26.13
CA LEU A 13 8.43 6.80 26.70
C LEU A 13 7.76 7.62 25.59
N TRP A 14 8.55 8.07 24.61
CA TRP A 14 8.06 8.84 23.47
C TRP A 14 7.02 8.05 22.66
N LEU A 15 7.32 6.80 22.29
CA LEU A 15 6.36 5.93 21.58
C LEU A 15 5.11 5.66 22.42
N THR A 16 5.26 5.45 23.72
CA THR A 16 4.10 5.21 24.59
C THR A 16 3.15 6.42 24.60
N ILE A 17 3.69 7.61 24.80
CA ILE A 17 2.90 8.85 24.90
C ILE A 17 2.27 9.22 23.56
N PHE A 18 3.02 9.14 22.45
CA PHE A 18 2.56 9.69 21.17
C PHE A 18 1.95 8.65 20.22
N LEU A 19 2.12 7.35 20.47
CA LEU A 19 1.53 6.29 19.66
C LEU A 19 0.54 5.45 20.47
N VAL A 20 0.98 4.90 21.60
CA VAL A 20 0.17 3.93 22.36
C VAL A 20 -1.02 4.60 23.03
N VAL A 21 -0.83 5.76 23.69
CA VAL A 21 -1.91 6.47 24.37
C VAL A 21 -3.02 6.92 23.40
N PRO A 22 -2.74 7.59 22.26
CA PRO A 22 -3.79 7.93 21.29
C PRO A 22 -4.48 6.69 20.72
N MET A 23 -3.76 5.59 20.49
CA MET A 23 -4.36 4.36 19.99
C MET A 23 -5.31 3.74 21.02
N ILE A 24 -4.95 3.75 22.30
CA ILE A 24 -5.85 3.34 23.40
C ILE A 24 -7.06 4.26 23.46
N ALA A 25 -6.89 5.58 23.27
CA ALA A 25 -8.00 6.52 23.26
C ALA A 25 -8.99 6.22 22.12
N VAL A 26 -8.49 5.92 20.90
CA VAL A 26 -9.34 5.50 19.77
C VAL A 26 -10.08 4.20 20.11
N ILE A 27 -9.41 3.22 20.71
CA ILE A 27 -10.05 1.97 21.15
C ILE A 27 -11.08 2.22 22.25
N ALA A 28 -10.85 3.17 23.17
CA ALA A 28 -11.81 3.50 24.21
C ALA A 28 -13.05 4.19 23.62
N VAL A 29 -12.83 5.15 22.72
CA VAL A 29 -13.89 5.92 22.05
C VAL A 29 -14.73 5.05 21.13
N SER A 30 -14.19 3.97 20.55
CA SER A 30 -14.98 3.05 19.72
C SER A 30 -16.11 2.34 20.47
N PHE A 31 -16.00 2.21 21.79
CA PHE A 31 -17.06 1.67 22.65
C PHE A 31 -18.01 2.74 23.20
N MET A 32 -17.87 4.01 22.79
CA MET A 32 -18.72 5.12 23.25
C MET A 32 -19.90 5.38 22.29
N GLN A 33 -20.78 6.32 22.61
CA GLN A 33 -21.90 6.72 21.76
C GLN A 33 -21.79 8.18 21.33
N ARG A 34 -22.47 8.52 20.24
CA ARG A 34 -22.64 9.90 19.76
C ARG A 34 -24.06 10.36 20.06
N ASP A 35 -24.22 11.56 20.62
CA ASP A 35 -25.54 12.19 20.71
C ASP A 35 -25.97 12.82 19.36
N GLU A 36 -27.18 13.39 19.34
CA GLU A 36 -27.71 14.09 18.16
C GLU A 36 -26.92 15.37 17.82
N LEU A 37 -26.23 15.96 18.80
CA LEU A 37 -25.41 17.17 18.66
C LEU A 37 -23.96 16.87 18.26
N GLY A 38 -23.59 15.60 18.08
CA GLY A 38 -22.23 15.17 17.72
C GLY A 38 -21.22 15.17 18.88
N ASN A 39 -21.69 15.18 20.14
CA ASN A 39 -20.84 15.02 21.31
C ASN A 39 -20.66 13.54 21.65
N ILE A 40 -19.51 13.24 22.27
CA ILE A 40 -19.20 11.89 22.75
C ILE A 40 -19.91 11.70 24.09
N VAL A 41 -20.78 10.70 24.15
CA VAL A 41 -21.44 10.23 25.37
C VAL A 41 -20.68 9.02 25.89
N PHE A 42 -20.16 9.12 27.12
CA PHE A 42 -19.43 8.06 27.81
C PHE A 42 -20.37 6.95 28.30
N SER A 43 -20.98 6.24 27.36
CA SER A 43 -21.78 5.04 27.60
C SER A 43 -21.21 3.89 26.80
N PHE A 44 -20.99 2.76 27.46
CA PHE A 44 -20.44 1.57 26.79
C PHE A 44 -21.47 0.99 25.83
N THR A 45 -21.05 0.74 24.59
CA THR A 45 -21.88 0.13 23.53
C THR A 45 -21.05 -0.71 22.56
N LEU A 46 -21.72 -1.66 21.91
CA LEU A 46 -21.18 -2.41 20.77
C LEU A 46 -21.85 -2.04 19.44
N ASN A 47 -22.83 -1.13 19.46
CA ASN A 47 -23.62 -0.76 18.28
C ASN A 47 -22.74 -0.23 17.13
N ASN A 48 -21.64 0.49 17.43
CA ASN A 48 -20.70 0.94 16.39
C ASN A 48 -20.06 -0.22 15.62
N TYR A 49 -19.81 -1.35 16.28
CA TYR A 49 -19.27 -2.55 15.64
C TYR A 49 -20.36 -3.32 14.90
N GLU A 50 -21.58 -3.41 15.44
CA GLU A 50 -22.73 -3.98 14.72
C GLU A 50 -23.01 -3.21 13.42
N ARG A 51 -22.95 -1.88 13.47
CA ARG A 51 -23.10 -1.01 12.31
C ARG A 51 -22.06 -1.27 11.23
N PHE A 52 -20.82 -1.66 11.58
CA PHE A 52 -19.83 -2.06 10.57
C PHE A 52 -20.27 -3.28 9.74
N PHE A 53 -21.06 -4.17 10.32
CA PHE A 53 -21.58 -5.35 9.61
C PHE A 53 -22.79 -5.05 8.72
N ASP A 54 -23.24 -3.80 8.61
CA ASP A 54 -24.19 -3.39 7.58
C ASP A 54 -23.61 -3.69 6.19
N PRO A 55 -24.40 -4.28 5.27
CA PRO A 55 -23.97 -4.58 3.90
C PRO A 55 -23.29 -3.40 3.18
N LEU A 56 -23.67 -2.16 3.47
CA LEU A 56 -23.05 -0.96 2.91
C LEU A 56 -21.56 -0.85 3.30
N TYR A 57 -21.25 -0.93 4.60
CA TYR A 57 -19.87 -0.78 5.08
C TYR A 57 -19.03 -2.01 4.74
N LEU A 58 -19.61 -3.21 4.74
CA LEU A 58 -18.95 -4.42 4.25
C LEU A 58 -18.60 -4.30 2.76
N GLY A 59 -19.48 -3.73 1.94
CA GLY A 59 -19.22 -3.46 0.52
C GLY A 59 -18.07 -2.48 0.32
N ILE A 60 -18.03 -1.38 1.07
CA ILE A 60 -16.94 -0.39 1.02
C ILE A 60 -15.62 -1.00 1.51
N TYR A 61 -15.67 -1.82 2.55
CA TYR A 61 -14.50 -2.53 3.06
C TYR A 61 -13.97 -3.56 2.05
N TRP A 62 -14.86 -4.28 1.38
CA TRP A 62 -14.46 -5.19 0.29
C TRP A 62 -13.82 -4.43 -0.88
N ASP A 63 -14.43 -3.31 -1.32
CA ASP A 63 -13.85 -2.44 -2.35
C ASP A 63 -12.45 -1.93 -1.95
N THR A 64 -12.26 -1.61 -0.66
CA THR A 64 -10.96 -1.22 -0.09
C THR A 64 -9.94 -2.34 -0.24
N LEU A 65 -10.27 -3.54 0.24
CA LEU A 65 -9.37 -4.70 0.16
C LEU A 65 -9.04 -5.08 -1.29
N TRP A 66 -10.08 -5.14 -2.14
CA TRP A 66 -9.94 -5.48 -3.55
C TRP A 66 -9.03 -4.50 -4.27
N LEU A 67 -9.25 -3.19 -4.10
CA LEU A 67 -8.46 -2.17 -4.77
C LEU A 67 -7.01 -2.14 -4.27
N SER A 68 -6.77 -2.36 -2.98
CA SER A 68 -5.42 -2.45 -2.38
C SER A 68 -4.66 -3.68 -2.85
N VAL A 69 -5.31 -4.85 -2.92
CA VAL A 69 -4.71 -6.06 -3.47
C VAL A 69 -4.41 -5.88 -4.96
N LEU A 70 -5.36 -5.35 -5.73
CA LEU A 70 -5.18 -5.11 -7.17
C LEU A 70 -4.02 -4.14 -7.43
N THR A 71 -3.96 -3.03 -6.70
CA THR A 71 -2.85 -2.07 -6.78
C THR A 71 -1.53 -2.75 -6.42
N THR A 72 -1.49 -3.53 -5.34
CA THR A 72 -0.28 -4.24 -4.91
C THR A 72 0.22 -5.22 -5.97
N ALA A 73 -0.68 -5.99 -6.58
CA ALA A 73 -0.37 -6.93 -7.63
C ALA A 73 0.19 -6.22 -8.88
N ILE A 74 -0.43 -5.12 -9.31
CA ILE A 74 0.03 -4.33 -10.45
C ILE A 74 1.39 -3.68 -10.15
N CYS A 75 1.55 -3.09 -8.96
CA CYS A 75 2.84 -2.54 -8.53
C CYS A 75 3.93 -3.62 -8.56
N LEU A 76 3.67 -4.83 -8.04
CA LEU A 76 4.62 -5.92 -8.08
C LEU A 76 4.97 -6.33 -9.52
N LEU A 77 3.97 -6.45 -10.39
CA LEU A 77 4.12 -6.83 -11.78
C LEU A 77 5.03 -5.86 -12.55
N PHE A 78 4.90 -4.55 -12.34
CA PHE A 78 5.73 -3.55 -13.02
C PHE A 78 7.06 -3.28 -12.31
N SER A 79 7.07 -3.32 -10.98
CA SER A 79 8.26 -2.99 -10.19
C SER A 79 9.30 -4.09 -10.19
N TYR A 80 8.89 -5.36 -10.31
CA TYR A 80 9.83 -6.46 -10.32
C TYR A 80 10.74 -6.45 -11.56
N PRO A 81 10.23 -6.36 -12.81
CA PRO A 81 11.09 -6.24 -13.99
C PRO A 81 11.97 -4.99 -13.94
N LEU A 82 11.42 -3.87 -13.45
CA LEU A 82 12.16 -2.62 -13.31
C LEU A 82 13.31 -2.76 -12.30
N ALA A 83 13.06 -3.29 -11.11
CA ALA A 83 14.08 -3.53 -10.09
C ALA A 83 15.14 -4.53 -10.57
N TYR A 84 14.71 -5.60 -11.25
CA TYR A 84 15.62 -6.57 -11.87
C TYR A 84 16.54 -5.90 -12.90
N TYR A 85 15.98 -5.10 -13.81
CA TYR A 85 16.76 -4.35 -14.78
C TYR A 85 17.78 -3.44 -14.08
N ILE A 86 17.35 -2.63 -13.10
CA ILE A 86 18.24 -1.74 -12.34
C ILE A 86 19.39 -2.55 -11.73
N SER A 87 19.10 -3.66 -11.04
CA SER A 87 20.10 -4.50 -10.36
C SER A 87 21.19 -5.08 -11.30
N THR A 88 20.89 -5.19 -12.60
CA THR A 88 21.84 -5.69 -13.62
C THR A 88 22.65 -4.59 -14.32
N THR A 89 22.36 -3.32 -14.09
CA THR A 89 23.09 -2.19 -14.69
C THR A 89 24.37 -1.82 -13.93
N SER A 90 25.21 -0.96 -14.52
CA SER A 90 26.43 -0.46 -13.85
C SER A 90 26.10 0.39 -12.61
N PRO A 91 27.00 0.47 -11.60
CA PRO A 91 26.72 1.19 -10.36
C PRO A 91 26.31 2.67 -10.54
N ALA A 92 26.86 3.35 -11.54
CA ALA A 92 26.47 4.73 -11.86
C ALA A 92 25.03 4.81 -12.41
N LYS A 93 24.66 3.89 -13.31
CA LYS A 93 23.29 3.81 -13.87
C LYS A 93 22.28 3.40 -12.80
N GLN A 94 22.64 2.48 -11.90
CA GLN A 94 21.82 2.10 -10.75
C GLN A 94 21.43 3.32 -9.92
N LYS A 95 22.43 4.09 -9.47
CA LYS A 95 22.21 5.32 -8.69
C LYS A 95 21.30 6.29 -9.44
N LEU A 96 21.57 6.53 -10.73
CA LEU A 96 20.74 7.43 -11.55
C LEU A 96 19.28 6.95 -11.66
N LEU A 97 19.05 5.67 -11.95
CA LEU A 97 17.71 5.10 -12.10
C LEU A 97 16.94 5.12 -10.78
N LEU A 98 17.60 4.79 -9.65
CA LEU A 98 17.00 4.89 -8.33
C LEU A 98 16.64 6.34 -7.98
N ILE A 99 17.53 7.29 -8.29
CA ILE A 99 17.23 8.72 -8.14
C ILE A 99 15.98 9.06 -8.94
N LEU A 100 15.92 8.74 -10.25
CA LEU A 100 14.77 9.03 -11.12
C LEU A 100 13.44 8.46 -10.57
N ILE A 101 13.47 7.26 -9.99
CA ILE A 101 12.28 6.63 -9.37
C ILE A 101 11.87 7.31 -8.07
N THR A 102 12.83 7.88 -7.32
CA THR A 102 12.58 8.59 -6.07
C THR A 102 12.30 10.08 -6.24
N VAL A 103 12.65 10.70 -7.39
CA VAL A 103 12.38 12.12 -7.67
C VAL A 103 10.92 12.53 -7.40
N PRO A 104 9.89 11.73 -7.77
CA PRO A 104 8.50 12.10 -7.52
C PRO A 104 8.15 12.27 -6.03
N PHE A 105 8.95 11.77 -5.09
CA PHE A 105 8.74 11.98 -3.65
C PHE A 105 9.09 13.37 -3.19
N TRP A 106 9.94 14.08 -3.93
CA TRP A 106 10.40 15.42 -3.56
C TRP A 106 9.37 16.48 -3.94
N ILE A 107 8.41 16.11 -4.80
CA ILE A 107 7.26 16.93 -5.15
C ILE A 107 6.16 16.68 -4.12
N ASN A 108 5.45 17.74 -3.73
CA ASN A 108 4.31 17.62 -2.84
C ASN A 108 3.25 16.64 -3.42
N PHE A 109 2.86 15.68 -2.59
CA PHE A 109 1.94 14.61 -2.96
C PHE A 109 0.57 15.10 -3.44
N LEU A 110 0.02 16.17 -2.82
CA LEU A 110 -1.25 16.75 -3.25
C LEU A 110 -1.13 17.40 -4.61
N ILE A 111 -0.09 18.21 -4.82
CA ILE A 111 0.18 18.86 -6.13
C ILE A 111 0.25 17.80 -7.23
N ARG A 112 0.95 16.70 -6.98
CA ARG A 112 1.08 15.58 -7.91
C ARG A 112 -0.25 14.88 -8.20
N THR A 113 -1.12 14.75 -7.19
CA THR A 113 -2.46 14.16 -7.36
C THR A 113 -3.38 15.09 -8.15
N TYR A 114 -3.31 16.41 -7.92
CA TYR A 114 -4.02 17.40 -8.74
C TYR A 114 -3.49 17.48 -10.18
N ALA A 115 -2.19 17.26 -10.41
CA ALA A 115 -1.64 17.17 -11.76
C ALA A 115 -2.33 16.04 -12.55
N TRP A 116 -2.60 14.88 -11.92
CA TRP A 116 -3.37 13.81 -12.54
C TRP A 116 -4.81 14.21 -12.89
N VAL A 117 -5.45 15.06 -12.08
CA VAL A 117 -6.77 15.63 -12.41
C VAL A 117 -6.71 16.41 -13.72
N LEU A 118 -5.69 17.27 -13.90
CA LEU A 118 -5.51 18.07 -15.11
C LEU A 118 -5.26 17.20 -16.35
N LEU A 119 -4.56 16.06 -16.19
CA LEU A 119 -4.30 15.12 -17.27
C LEU A 119 -5.53 14.30 -17.66
N LEU A 120 -6.31 13.83 -16.67
CA LEU A 120 -7.38 12.84 -16.85
C LEU A 120 -8.78 13.44 -17.03
N ARG A 121 -8.96 14.75 -16.80
CA ARG A 121 -10.24 15.42 -17.06
C ARG A 121 -10.63 15.31 -18.55
N THR A 122 -11.90 15.53 -18.85
CA THR A 122 -12.45 15.44 -20.23
C THR A 122 -11.69 16.32 -21.23
N GLN A 123 -11.33 17.54 -20.83
CA GLN A 123 -10.48 18.47 -21.61
C GLN A 123 -9.01 18.41 -21.17
N GLY A 124 -8.55 17.23 -20.76
CA GLY A 124 -7.19 16.98 -20.30
C GLY A 124 -6.27 16.59 -21.46
N VAL A 125 -4.97 16.66 -21.20
CA VAL A 125 -3.93 16.36 -22.20
C VAL A 125 -4.10 14.95 -22.76
N VAL A 126 -4.45 13.96 -21.92
CA VAL A 126 -4.60 12.56 -22.36
C VAL A 126 -5.72 12.44 -23.39
N ASN A 127 -6.89 13.02 -23.13
CA ASN A 127 -8.01 12.99 -24.07
C ASN A 127 -7.68 13.73 -25.38
N GLN A 128 -7.06 14.91 -25.28
CA GLN A 128 -6.66 15.69 -26.46
C GLN A 128 -5.69 14.90 -27.34
N THR A 129 -4.64 14.32 -26.77
CA THR A 129 -3.68 13.51 -27.52
C THR A 129 -4.33 12.28 -28.16
N LEU A 130 -5.29 11.61 -27.49
CA LEU A 130 -6.00 10.47 -28.07
C LEU A 130 -6.91 10.87 -29.24
N LEU A 131 -7.55 12.05 -29.17
CA LEU A 131 -8.34 12.61 -30.26
C LEU A 131 -7.45 13.02 -31.44
N ASP A 132 -6.33 13.70 -31.17
CA ASP A 132 -5.39 14.16 -32.19
C ASP A 132 -4.75 12.98 -32.96
N LEU A 133 -4.56 11.84 -32.28
CA LEU A 133 -4.08 10.60 -32.89
C LEU A 133 -5.18 9.79 -33.61
N GLY A 134 -6.44 10.22 -33.52
CA GLY A 134 -7.59 9.50 -34.10
C GLY A 134 -7.89 8.15 -33.43
N LEU A 135 -7.41 7.92 -32.20
CA LEU A 135 -7.63 6.69 -31.46
C LEU A 135 -9.01 6.61 -30.79
N ILE A 136 -9.62 7.77 -30.54
CA ILE A 136 -10.99 7.91 -29.99
C ILE A 136 -11.76 8.95 -30.80
N ALA A 137 -13.09 8.78 -30.90
CA ALA A 137 -13.97 9.74 -31.57
C ALA A 137 -14.51 10.82 -30.61
N GLU A 138 -14.64 10.50 -29.33
CA GLU A 138 -15.14 11.40 -28.29
C GLU A 138 -14.28 11.27 -27.02
N PRO A 139 -14.16 12.35 -26.20
CA PRO A 139 -13.39 12.31 -24.95
C PRO A 139 -13.89 11.23 -23.97
N LEU A 140 -12.98 10.46 -23.41
CA LEU A 140 -13.27 9.44 -22.40
C LEU A 140 -13.45 10.08 -21.01
N GLN A 141 -14.49 9.65 -20.28
CA GLN A 141 -14.65 9.99 -18.86
C GLN A 141 -13.71 9.15 -17.99
N MET A 142 -12.44 9.57 -17.89
CA MET A 142 -11.43 8.89 -17.08
C MET A 142 -11.47 9.31 -15.61
N LEU A 143 -11.64 10.60 -15.33
CA LEU A 143 -11.68 11.15 -13.98
C LEU A 143 -12.95 10.72 -13.21
N TYR A 144 -12.85 10.60 -11.89
CA TYR A 144 -13.92 10.13 -10.99
C TYR A 144 -14.35 8.69 -11.28
N THR A 145 -13.38 7.84 -11.56
CA THR A 145 -13.59 6.40 -11.80
C THR A 145 -12.64 5.56 -10.95
N LYS A 146 -13.00 4.30 -10.69
CA LYS A 146 -12.11 3.32 -10.05
C LYS A 146 -10.79 3.15 -10.83
N GLY A 147 -10.82 3.33 -12.16
CA GLY A 147 -9.63 3.28 -13.02
C GLY A 147 -8.65 4.42 -12.77
N ALA A 148 -9.12 5.67 -12.62
CA ALA A 148 -8.27 6.80 -12.28
C ALA A 148 -7.63 6.64 -10.90
N VAL A 149 -8.38 6.12 -9.92
CA VAL A 149 -7.84 5.80 -8.59
C VAL A 149 -6.74 4.74 -8.70
N LEU A 150 -7.01 3.64 -9.40
CA LEU A 150 -6.03 2.57 -9.60
C LEU A 150 -4.74 3.09 -10.23
N LEU A 151 -4.86 3.91 -11.29
CA LEU A 151 -3.71 4.54 -11.94
C LEU A 151 -2.91 5.42 -10.98
N GLY A 152 -3.59 6.31 -10.24
CA GLY A 152 -2.95 7.22 -9.29
C GLY A 152 -2.27 6.49 -8.13
N MET A 153 -2.88 5.40 -7.66
CA MET A 153 -2.30 4.54 -6.63
C MET A 153 -1.06 3.80 -7.16
N VAL A 154 -1.14 3.13 -8.31
CA VAL A 154 -0.01 2.41 -8.91
C VAL A 154 1.16 3.36 -9.14
N TYR A 155 0.92 4.52 -9.75
CA TYR A 155 1.94 5.55 -9.96
C TYR A 155 2.60 6.00 -8.64
N THR A 156 1.80 6.20 -7.60
CA THR A 156 2.28 6.65 -6.29
C THR A 156 3.13 5.59 -5.60
N PHE A 157 2.77 4.30 -5.72
CA PHE A 157 3.32 3.23 -4.91
C PHE A 157 4.33 2.32 -5.62
N ILE A 158 4.55 2.45 -6.93
CA ILE A 158 5.64 1.75 -7.65
C ILE A 158 6.98 1.87 -6.90
N PRO A 159 7.45 3.07 -6.49
CA PRO A 159 8.76 3.17 -5.86
C PRO A 159 8.85 2.44 -4.51
N TYR A 160 7.75 2.39 -3.76
CA TYR A 160 7.66 1.64 -2.50
C TYR A 160 7.79 0.12 -2.71
N MET A 161 7.43 -0.38 -3.89
CA MET A 161 7.62 -1.78 -4.29
C MET A 161 9.01 -2.02 -4.90
N VAL A 162 9.52 -1.09 -5.71
CA VAL A 162 10.85 -1.21 -6.35
C VAL A 162 11.95 -1.32 -5.30
N LEU A 163 11.96 -0.46 -4.27
CA LEU A 163 13.08 -0.37 -3.34
C LEU A 163 13.33 -1.69 -2.56
N PRO A 164 12.32 -2.34 -1.93
CA PRO A 164 12.53 -3.62 -1.26
C PRO A 164 12.97 -4.73 -2.21
N ILE A 165 12.42 -4.79 -3.43
CA ILE A 165 12.81 -5.79 -4.43
C ILE A 165 14.27 -5.56 -4.87
N TYR A 166 14.65 -4.31 -5.14
CA TYR A 166 16.01 -3.93 -5.51
C TYR A 166 17.01 -4.33 -4.43
N VAL A 167 16.72 -4.02 -3.15
CA VAL A 167 17.59 -4.38 -2.03
C VAL A 167 17.79 -5.89 -1.94
N SER A 168 16.73 -6.69 -2.10
CA SER A 168 16.87 -8.15 -2.12
C SER A 168 17.64 -8.68 -3.33
N LEU A 169 17.49 -8.06 -4.49
CA LEU A 169 18.27 -8.40 -5.69
C LEU A 169 19.77 -8.08 -5.51
N GLU A 170 20.09 -6.94 -4.89
CA GLU A 170 21.46 -6.50 -4.65
C GLU A 170 22.17 -7.38 -3.60
N GLN A 171 21.44 -7.87 -2.61
CA GLN A 171 21.96 -8.77 -1.57
C GLN A 171 22.11 -10.23 -2.02
N MET A 172 21.59 -10.61 -3.20
CA MET A 172 21.66 -11.96 -3.72
C MET A 172 23.11 -12.35 -4.08
N ASP A 173 23.54 -13.57 -3.74
CA ASP A 173 24.86 -14.06 -4.12
C ASP A 173 24.93 -14.33 -5.63
N LYS A 174 25.71 -13.52 -6.33
CA LYS A 174 25.90 -13.62 -7.79
C LYS A 174 26.61 -14.91 -8.19
N ARG A 175 27.36 -15.56 -7.30
CA ARG A 175 28.05 -16.84 -7.56
C ARG A 175 27.06 -17.96 -7.92
N LEU A 176 25.83 -17.90 -7.41
CA LEU A 176 24.80 -18.87 -7.75
C LEU A 176 24.38 -18.77 -9.23
N LEU A 177 24.42 -17.56 -9.81
CA LEU A 177 24.16 -17.36 -11.23
C LEU A 177 25.31 -17.87 -12.10
N GLU A 178 26.55 -17.65 -11.66
CA GLU A 178 27.76 -18.18 -12.32
C GLU A 178 27.74 -19.72 -12.32
N ALA A 179 27.56 -20.35 -11.15
CA ALA A 179 27.47 -21.80 -11.03
C ALA A 179 26.33 -22.40 -11.86
N SER A 180 25.18 -21.71 -11.96
CA SER A 180 24.08 -22.17 -12.82
C SER A 180 24.46 -22.14 -14.31
N SER A 181 25.26 -21.15 -14.71
CA SER A 181 25.73 -21.02 -16.09
C SER A 181 26.77 -22.10 -16.42
N ASP A 182 27.65 -22.44 -15.46
CA ASP A 182 28.61 -23.55 -15.59
C ASP A 182 27.92 -24.92 -15.73
N LEU A 183 26.77 -25.10 -15.08
CA LEU A 183 25.90 -26.28 -15.25
C LEU A 183 25.05 -26.26 -16.53
N GLY A 184 25.25 -25.29 -17.42
CA GLY A 184 24.54 -25.18 -18.70
C GLY A 184 23.11 -24.64 -18.59
N ALA A 185 22.73 -24.03 -17.47
CA ALA A 185 21.42 -23.42 -17.34
C ALA A 185 21.32 -22.12 -18.15
N THR A 186 20.23 -22.00 -18.93
CA THR A 186 19.89 -20.74 -19.60
C THR A 186 19.52 -19.65 -18.58
N LYS A 187 19.70 -18.37 -18.92
CA LYS A 187 19.28 -17.22 -18.08
C LYS A 187 17.83 -17.32 -17.59
N TRP A 188 16.93 -17.86 -18.41
CA TRP A 188 15.53 -18.10 -18.03
C TRP A 188 15.40 -19.13 -16.90
N LYS A 189 16.09 -20.27 -17.02
CA LYS A 189 16.13 -21.28 -15.95
C LYS A 189 16.71 -20.70 -14.66
N SER A 190 17.84 -19.99 -14.73
CA SER A 190 18.47 -19.35 -13.57
C SER A 190 17.56 -18.32 -12.92
N PHE A 191 16.82 -17.55 -13.71
CA PHE A 191 15.84 -16.59 -13.17
C PHE A 191 14.77 -17.27 -12.31
N TRP A 192 14.09 -18.30 -12.84
CA TRP A 192 12.98 -18.96 -12.15
C TRP A 192 13.44 -19.83 -10.97
N HIS A 193 14.63 -20.43 -11.03
CA HIS A 193 15.11 -21.36 -9.99
C HIS A 193 16.00 -20.69 -8.95
N ILE A 194 16.62 -19.55 -9.26
CA ILE A 194 17.62 -18.91 -8.39
C ILE A 194 17.17 -17.50 -8.02
N THR A 195 16.97 -16.63 -9.01
CA THR A 195 16.66 -15.21 -8.75
C THR A 195 15.32 -15.02 -8.06
N LEU A 196 14.24 -15.51 -8.67
CA LEU A 196 12.88 -15.29 -8.17
C LEU A 196 12.65 -15.88 -6.76
N PRO A 197 13.14 -17.09 -6.43
CA PRO A 197 13.01 -17.63 -5.07
C PRO A 197 13.80 -16.84 -4.03
N GLN A 198 15.00 -16.35 -4.36
CA GLN A 198 15.84 -15.59 -3.43
C GLN A 198 15.32 -14.17 -3.18
N THR A 199 14.64 -13.55 -4.15
CA THR A 199 14.09 -12.20 -4.04
C THR A 199 12.69 -12.16 -3.43
N LYS A 200 12.12 -13.33 -3.08
CA LYS A 200 10.79 -13.47 -2.48
C LYS A 200 10.62 -12.62 -1.21
N SER A 201 11.66 -12.47 -0.40
CA SER A 201 11.63 -11.62 0.82
C SER A 201 11.41 -10.14 0.49
N GLY A 202 12.05 -9.65 -0.58
CA GLY A 202 11.87 -8.30 -1.11
C GLY A 202 10.49 -8.09 -1.69
N MET A 203 9.99 -9.04 -2.48
CA MET A 203 8.61 -9.02 -3.01
C MET A 203 7.58 -8.98 -1.88
N MET A 204 7.78 -9.77 -0.83
CA MET A 204 6.89 -9.83 0.34
C MET A 204 6.89 -8.51 1.11
N THR A 205 8.08 -7.97 1.38
CA THR A 205 8.22 -6.69 2.10
C THR A 205 7.60 -5.55 1.32
N GLY A 206 7.86 -5.47 0.00
CA GLY A 206 7.25 -4.47 -0.88
C GLY A 206 5.74 -4.63 -0.98
N SER A 207 5.23 -5.87 -1.06
CA SER A 207 3.79 -6.14 -1.14
C SER A 207 3.05 -5.75 0.13
N VAL A 208 3.59 -6.09 1.31
CA VAL A 208 3.01 -5.66 2.59
C VAL A 208 3.01 -4.13 2.69
N LEU A 209 4.12 -3.50 2.34
CA LEU A 209 4.24 -2.04 2.39
C LEU A 209 3.20 -1.36 1.50
N VAL A 210 3.10 -1.76 0.22
CA VAL A 210 2.13 -1.19 -0.73
C VAL A 210 0.69 -1.51 -0.32
N PHE A 211 0.39 -2.72 0.15
CA PHE A 211 -0.95 -3.09 0.59
C PHE A 211 -1.42 -2.21 1.75
N VAL A 212 -0.59 -2.06 2.79
CA VAL A 212 -0.94 -1.26 3.96
C VAL A 212 -1.10 0.21 3.60
N THR A 213 -0.19 0.77 2.78
CA THR A 213 -0.26 2.18 2.39
C THR A 213 -1.45 2.48 1.48
N THR A 214 -1.78 1.58 0.56
CA THR A 214 -2.94 1.74 -0.33
C THR A 214 -4.25 1.60 0.42
N ALA A 215 -4.37 0.62 1.33
CA ALA A 215 -5.59 0.38 2.10
C ALA A 215 -5.95 1.57 3.01
N GLY A 216 -4.94 2.24 3.57
CA GLY A 216 -5.12 3.47 4.35
C GLY A 216 -5.25 4.74 3.51
N MET A 217 -5.16 4.66 2.18
CA MET A 217 -5.12 5.86 1.34
C MET A 217 -6.52 6.47 1.17
N PHE A 218 -6.69 7.73 1.56
CA PHE A 218 -7.94 8.47 1.34
C PHE A 218 -7.78 9.62 0.33
N VAL A 219 -6.58 10.16 0.14
CA VAL A 219 -6.36 11.35 -0.70
C VAL A 219 -6.56 11.05 -2.20
N VAL A 220 -5.96 9.97 -2.70
CA VAL A 220 -6.04 9.60 -4.13
C VAL A 220 -7.47 9.25 -4.50
N THR A 221 -8.17 8.53 -3.63
CA THR A 221 -9.56 8.13 -3.84
C THR A 221 -10.50 9.33 -3.82
N ASP A 222 -10.29 10.27 -2.91
CA ASP A 222 -11.11 11.48 -2.81
C ASP A 222 -10.93 12.38 -4.05
N ILE A 223 -9.68 12.62 -4.45
CA ILE A 223 -9.35 13.53 -5.56
C ILE A 223 -9.64 12.90 -6.94
N LEU A 224 -9.23 11.64 -7.17
CA LEU A 224 -9.35 11.01 -8.49
C LEU A 224 -10.60 10.16 -8.67
N GLY A 225 -11.18 9.67 -7.57
CA GLY A 225 -12.34 8.78 -7.57
C GLY A 225 -13.66 9.48 -7.25
N GLY A 226 -13.62 10.56 -6.47
CA GLY A 226 -14.81 11.24 -5.96
C GLY A 226 -15.72 10.28 -5.19
N ALA A 227 -17.04 10.46 -5.30
CA ALA A 227 -18.02 9.61 -4.61
C ALA A 227 -18.08 8.15 -5.15
N LYS A 228 -17.52 7.86 -6.33
CA LYS A 228 -17.66 6.56 -7.00
C LYS A 228 -16.62 5.51 -6.58
N ALA A 229 -15.58 5.92 -5.85
CA ALA A 229 -14.49 5.03 -5.43
C ALA A 229 -14.08 5.29 -3.97
N GLN A 230 -15.06 5.53 -3.11
CA GLN A 230 -14.84 5.71 -1.68
C GLN A 230 -14.30 4.42 -1.05
N MET A 231 -13.23 4.54 -0.28
CA MET A 231 -12.66 3.46 0.52
C MET A 231 -13.00 3.67 2.00
N LEU A 232 -12.78 2.64 2.82
CA LEU A 232 -13.05 2.69 4.26
C LEU A 232 -12.28 3.84 4.92
N SER A 233 -11.07 4.14 4.45
CA SER A 233 -10.25 5.28 4.87
C SER A 233 -10.96 6.63 4.67
N ASN A 234 -11.67 6.83 3.56
CA ASN A 234 -12.48 8.02 3.31
C ASN A 234 -13.65 8.12 4.28
N ILE A 235 -14.33 6.99 4.54
CA ILE A 235 -15.44 6.93 5.48
C ILE A 235 -14.95 7.27 6.89
N ILE A 236 -13.85 6.66 7.35
CA ILE A 236 -13.23 6.97 8.64
C ILE A 236 -12.96 8.47 8.76
N GLN A 237 -12.30 9.07 7.78
CA GLN A 237 -12.02 10.50 7.78
C GLN A 237 -13.31 11.34 7.88
N ASN A 238 -14.33 10.99 7.10
CA ASN A 238 -15.60 11.70 7.12
C ASN A 238 -16.30 11.57 8.48
N GLN A 239 -16.22 10.42 9.15
CA GLN A 239 -16.78 10.25 10.48
C GLN A 239 -16.12 11.18 11.51
N PHE A 240 -14.80 11.39 11.44
CA PHE A 240 -14.13 12.31 12.37
C PHE A 240 -14.37 13.79 12.05
N LEU A 241 -14.32 14.17 10.77
CA LEU A 241 -14.28 15.58 10.35
C LEU A 241 -15.63 16.15 9.92
N GLY A 242 -16.44 15.37 9.19
CA GLY A 242 -17.70 15.83 8.61
C GLY A 242 -18.90 15.46 9.48
N ALA A 243 -19.09 14.16 9.74
CA ALA A 243 -20.23 13.66 10.51
C ALA A 243 -20.06 13.81 12.03
N ARG A 244 -18.83 14.10 12.49
CA ARG A 244 -18.47 14.24 13.92
C ARG A 244 -18.90 13.03 14.76
N ASP A 245 -18.90 11.85 14.14
CA ASP A 245 -19.21 10.55 14.73
C ASP A 245 -17.91 9.84 15.11
N TRP A 246 -17.21 10.42 16.08
CA TRP A 246 -15.94 9.89 16.56
C TRP A 246 -16.04 8.44 17.06
N PRO A 247 -17.10 8.03 17.79
CA PRO A 247 -17.24 6.64 18.21
C PRO A 247 -17.32 5.66 17.04
N PHE A 248 -18.15 5.93 16.04
CA PHE A 248 -18.24 5.07 14.87
C PHE A 248 -16.96 5.10 14.03
N GLY A 249 -16.38 6.28 13.78
CA GLY A 249 -15.10 6.42 13.07
C GLY A 249 -13.95 5.67 13.77
N SER A 250 -13.96 5.66 15.10
CA SER A 250 -13.00 4.91 15.91
C SER A 250 -13.21 3.40 15.79
N ALA A 251 -14.46 2.92 15.82
CA ALA A 251 -14.76 1.51 15.61
C ALA A 251 -14.31 1.01 14.23
N LEU A 252 -14.60 1.77 13.17
CA LEU A 252 -14.11 1.49 11.81
C LEU A 252 -12.58 1.43 11.76
N SER A 253 -11.89 2.35 12.44
CA SER A 253 -10.42 2.37 12.51
C SER A 253 -9.86 1.14 13.22
N VAL A 254 -10.47 0.72 14.33
CA VAL A 254 -10.07 -0.48 15.08
C VAL A 254 -10.25 -1.74 14.22
N VAL A 255 -11.40 -1.88 13.56
CA VAL A 255 -11.67 -3.00 12.65
C VAL A 255 -10.65 -3.00 11.50
N PHE A 256 -10.38 -1.85 10.90
CA PHE A 256 -9.42 -1.72 9.81
C PHE A 256 -8.00 -2.12 10.23
N VAL A 257 -7.53 -1.67 11.40
CA VAL A 257 -6.20 -2.01 11.91
C VAL A 257 -6.10 -3.50 12.23
N ILE A 258 -7.04 -4.05 12.99
CA ILE A 258 -7.03 -5.47 13.39
C ILE A 258 -7.06 -6.37 12.15
N SER A 259 -7.98 -6.10 11.23
CA SER A 259 -8.09 -6.89 10.00
C SER A 259 -6.86 -6.78 9.11
N SER A 260 -6.27 -5.58 8.98
CA SER A 260 -5.00 -5.40 8.24
C SER A 260 -3.86 -6.21 8.86
N LEU A 261 -3.73 -6.20 10.20
CA LEU A 261 -2.72 -7.01 10.90
C LEU A 261 -2.94 -8.51 10.70
N ILE A 262 -4.19 -8.98 10.72
CA ILE A 262 -4.54 -10.37 10.43
C ILE A 262 -4.13 -10.74 9.00
N ILE A 263 -4.49 -9.92 8.01
CA ILE A 263 -4.15 -10.16 6.59
C ILE A 263 -2.63 -10.23 6.41
N ILE A 264 -1.88 -9.29 7.00
CA ILE A 264 -0.41 -9.29 6.96
C ILE A 264 0.17 -10.53 7.64
N GLY A 265 -0.37 -10.92 8.80
CA GLY A 265 0.05 -12.11 9.52
C GLY A 265 -0.16 -13.39 8.71
N LEU A 266 -1.33 -13.53 8.08
CA LEU A 266 -1.66 -14.66 7.20
C LEU A 266 -0.76 -14.67 5.95
N PHE A 267 -0.55 -13.52 5.32
CA PHE A 267 0.32 -13.37 4.15
C PHE A 267 1.77 -13.80 4.47
N ASN A 268 2.32 -13.30 5.59
CA ASN A 268 3.66 -13.64 6.05
C ASN A 268 3.78 -15.14 6.38
N ARG A 269 2.76 -15.73 7.01
CA ARG A 269 2.75 -17.16 7.36
C ARG A 269 2.70 -18.05 6.11
N ALA A 270 1.83 -17.75 5.16
CA ALA A 270 1.69 -18.51 3.91
C ALA A 270 2.99 -18.51 3.10
N LEU A 271 3.74 -17.41 3.11
CA LEU A 271 4.99 -17.29 2.39
C LEU A 271 6.18 -17.94 3.12
N ARG A 272 6.23 -17.90 4.46
CA ARG A 272 7.24 -18.61 5.27
C ARG A 272 7.10 -20.13 5.16
N SER A 273 5.89 -20.66 5.32
CA SER A 273 5.63 -22.11 5.19
C SER A 273 6.11 -22.68 3.85
N LYS A 274 5.93 -21.93 2.74
CA LYS A 274 6.45 -22.32 1.43
C LYS A 274 7.98 -22.23 1.33
N TYR A 275 8.62 -21.31 2.05
CA TYR A 275 10.08 -21.18 2.07
C TYR A 275 10.71 -22.35 2.85
N ASP A 276 10.17 -22.64 4.04
CA ASP A 276 10.65 -23.73 4.88
C ASP A 276 10.45 -25.09 4.18
N ALA A 277 9.28 -25.32 3.58
CA ALA A 277 9.02 -26.54 2.80
C ALA A 277 9.93 -26.70 1.57
N SER A 278 10.30 -25.59 0.90
CA SER A 278 11.25 -25.64 -0.23
C SER A 278 12.69 -25.93 0.20
N LYS A 279 13.05 -25.52 1.42
CA LYS A 279 14.36 -25.78 2.01
C LYS A 279 14.48 -27.23 2.48
N GLU A 280 13.40 -27.80 3.02
CA GLU A 280 13.30 -29.20 3.42
C GLU A 280 13.25 -30.16 2.22
N ALA A 281 12.62 -29.77 1.11
CA ALA A 281 12.54 -30.60 -0.10
C ALA A 281 13.81 -30.57 -0.98
N GLY A 282 14.72 -29.63 -0.73
CA GLY A 282 16.00 -29.48 -1.43
C GLY A 282 17.23 -29.95 -0.63
N ALA A 283 17.02 -30.49 0.57
CA ALA A 283 18.02 -31.15 1.41
C ALA A 283 17.89 -32.67 1.28
#